data_AF-A0A3S3VDR6-F1
#
_entry.id   AF-A0A3S3VDR6-F1
#
_cell.length_a   1.000
_cell.length_b   1.000
_cell.length_c   1.000
_cell.angle_alpha   90.00
_cell.angle_beta   90.00
_cell.angle_gamma   90.00
#
_symmetry.space_group_name_H-M   'P 1'
#
loop_
_entity.id
_entity.type
_entity.pdbx_description
1 polymer ?
#
loop_
_entity_poly.entity_id
_entity_poly.type
_entity_poly.pdbx_seq_one_letter_code
_entity_poly.pdbx_strand_id
1 'polypeptide(L)'
;MPVDAGRDHGDAREGEERGNRIWKNSFVDHCASLSGATRLDGDFIYVAPFVETKGEVSIGGGSNLQDGARVEGPAEIGSLVSVAHRAEVIASKIGDFSFVGFNARVANSVVKQGCFIGHGARIEGMVLEEGSYVPPGGTGPAGGVDEALTAFKEEVLEVNAELALGYVDIYSDLDGKAGMISPSPKTSWSDRPAVPKADRIAISGRARVIGHVEFKGRAEIGDRSSIRGDEGFPLVIGDGARIGSGVVFHSLKGHGIEVGSGVTIGDCTVVHGPVKIGDGAAIGRGCTLLKCEVDDGVEVKDGTMLIEKRATKRGIINLRQ
;
A
#
# COMPACT_ATOMS: atom_id res chain seq x y z
N MET A 1 -10.22 17.30 16.06
CA MET A 1 -9.43 18.15 16.99
C MET A 1 -8.18 18.53 16.24
N PRO A 2 -7.84 19.82 16.06
CA PRO A 2 -6.61 20.16 15.33
C PRO A 2 -5.42 19.65 16.15
N VAL A 3 -4.56 18.87 15.50
CA VAL A 3 -3.29 18.42 16.08
C VAL A 3 -2.44 19.65 16.38
N ASP A 4 -1.99 19.73 17.62
CA ASP A 4 -1.28 20.84 18.25
C ASP A 4 0.01 21.20 17.48
N ALA A 5 0.08 22.43 16.96
CA ALA A 5 1.19 23.00 16.19
C ALA A 5 2.33 23.49 17.10
N GLY A 6 2.82 22.60 17.96
CA GLY A 6 3.73 22.92 19.06
C GLY A 6 5.01 22.09 19.12
N ARG A 7 5.52 21.58 17.99
CA ARG A 7 6.86 20.96 17.95
C ARG A 7 7.76 21.71 16.97
N ASP A 8 8.85 22.22 17.55
CA ASP A 8 10.02 22.80 16.92
C ASP A 8 10.39 22.10 15.59
N HIS A 9 10.36 22.85 14.48
CA HIS A 9 10.66 22.37 13.11
C HIS A 9 12.18 22.23 12.87
N GLY A 10 12.94 21.88 13.91
CA GLY A 10 14.40 21.81 13.92
C GLY A 10 14.98 20.41 13.68
N ASP A 11 15.93 20.38 12.74
CA ASP A 11 16.92 19.35 12.37
C ASP A 11 16.42 17.98 11.87
N ALA A 12 16.50 17.83 10.55
CA ALA A 12 16.55 16.53 9.88
C ALA A 12 17.69 15.70 10.48
N ARG A 13 17.49 14.38 10.64
CA ARG A 13 18.62 13.48 10.82
C ARG A 13 19.26 13.36 9.43
N GLU A 14 20.53 13.75 9.28
CA GLU A 14 21.33 13.30 8.14
C GLU A 14 21.53 11.79 8.27
N GLY A 15 20.51 11.01 7.91
CA GLY A 15 20.68 9.61 7.59
C GLY A 15 21.27 9.54 6.20
N GLU A 16 22.59 9.43 6.09
CA GLU A 16 23.30 9.21 4.83
C GLU A 16 23.00 7.81 4.25
N GLU A 17 21.75 7.51 3.90
CA GLU A 17 21.50 6.46 2.92
C GLU A 17 21.54 7.08 1.52
N ARG A 18 22.73 7.05 0.93
CA ARG A 18 23.01 7.39 -0.48
C ARG A 18 22.78 8.87 -0.86
N GLY A 19 22.92 9.80 0.09
CA GLY A 19 22.82 11.25 -0.17
C GLY A 19 21.39 11.81 -0.22
N ASN A 20 20.40 11.01 0.17
CA ASN A 20 19.00 11.44 0.27
C ASN A 20 18.71 12.01 1.67
N ARG A 21 18.01 13.15 1.75
CA ARG A 21 17.61 13.77 3.02
C ARG A 21 16.32 13.13 3.54
N ILE A 22 16.33 12.59 4.76
CA ILE A 22 15.16 12.03 5.44
C ILE A 22 14.84 12.89 6.67
N TRP A 23 13.58 13.30 6.82
CA TRP A 23 13.14 14.14 7.94
C TRP A 23 12.81 13.31 9.18
N LYS A 24 12.89 13.92 10.36
CA LYS A 24 12.84 13.22 11.66
C LYS A 24 11.53 12.45 11.87
N ASN A 25 10.41 12.97 11.38
CA ASN A 25 9.10 12.34 11.52
C ASN A 25 8.66 11.58 10.25
N SER A 26 9.61 11.29 9.35
CA SER A 26 9.37 10.52 8.14
C SER A 26 10.02 9.15 8.26
N PHE A 27 9.37 8.13 7.71
CA PHE A 27 9.82 6.75 7.78
C PHE A 27 10.06 6.19 6.37
N VAL A 28 11.24 5.62 6.17
CA VAL A 28 11.55 4.81 5.00
C VAL A 28 11.78 3.38 5.44
N ASP A 29 10.93 2.49 4.93
CA ASP A 29 11.07 1.08 5.20
C ASP A 29 12.38 0.52 4.60
N HIS A 30 13.13 -0.28 5.37
CA HIS A 30 14.41 -0.86 4.94
C HIS A 30 14.30 -1.81 3.73
N CYS A 31 13.09 -2.28 3.37
CA CYS A 31 12.85 -3.04 2.15
C CYS A 31 12.66 -2.16 0.91
N ALA A 32 12.43 -0.85 1.09
CA ALA A 32 12.35 0.11 0.00
C ALA A 32 13.72 0.32 -0.65
N SER A 33 13.72 0.73 -1.91
CA SER A 33 14.94 1.06 -2.65
C SER A 33 14.82 2.44 -3.26
N LEU A 34 15.50 3.40 -2.64
CA LEU A 34 15.58 4.76 -3.16
C LEU A 34 16.89 4.90 -3.96
N SER A 35 16.77 5.02 -5.29
CA SER A 35 17.92 5.11 -6.20
C SER A 35 17.90 6.40 -7.01
N GLY A 36 19.07 6.98 -7.26
CA GLY A 36 19.17 8.32 -7.84
C GLY A 36 18.97 9.43 -6.80
N ALA A 37 18.64 10.63 -7.27
CA ALA A 37 18.40 11.80 -6.43
C ALA A 37 16.94 11.82 -5.96
N THR A 38 16.65 11.11 -4.87
CA THR A 38 15.31 11.08 -4.26
C THR A 38 15.27 11.99 -3.04
N ARG A 39 14.42 13.02 -3.08
CA ARG A 39 14.29 14.02 -2.02
C ARG A 39 12.96 13.83 -1.31
N LEU A 40 13.02 13.63 -0.01
CA LEU A 40 11.86 13.74 0.86
C LEU A 40 11.87 15.18 1.39
N ASP A 41 10.87 15.97 1.03
CA ASP A 41 10.78 17.41 1.32
C ASP A 41 9.61 17.65 2.30
N GLY A 42 9.82 17.25 3.56
CA GLY A 42 8.90 17.47 4.67
C GLY A 42 8.85 16.29 5.65
N ASP A 43 8.15 16.52 6.76
CA ASP A 43 7.86 15.52 7.79
C ASP A 43 6.65 14.65 7.42
N PHE A 44 6.45 13.56 8.17
CA PHE A 44 5.32 12.63 8.06
C PHE A 44 5.22 11.91 6.71
N ILE A 45 6.34 11.79 6.00
CA ILE A 45 6.40 11.00 4.77
C ILE A 45 6.52 9.53 5.14
N TYR A 46 5.64 8.70 4.58
CA TYR A 46 5.67 7.24 4.77
C TYR A 46 6.09 6.53 3.49
N VAL A 47 7.22 5.84 3.50
CA VAL A 47 7.67 4.98 2.39
C VAL A 47 7.61 3.52 2.85
N ALA A 48 6.66 2.77 2.31
CA ALA A 48 6.32 1.41 2.69
C ALA A 48 7.29 0.35 2.12
N PRO A 49 7.17 -0.93 2.54
CA PRO A 49 7.98 -2.02 2.02
C PRO A 49 7.99 -2.12 0.49
N PHE A 50 9.19 -2.38 -0.05
CA PHE A 50 9.42 -2.62 -1.48
C PHE A 50 9.04 -1.49 -2.44
N VAL A 51 8.78 -0.28 -1.94
CA VAL A 51 8.73 0.92 -2.78
C VAL A 51 10.05 1.08 -3.53
N GLU A 52 9.97 1.50 -4.79
CA GLU A 52 11.17 1.82 -5.57
C GLU A 52 11.08 3.24 -6.13
N THR A 53 12.14 4.01 -5.92
CA THR A 53 12.33 5.27 -6.64
C THR A 53 13.58 5.18 -7.51
N LYS A 54 13.52 5.84 -8.68
CA LYS A 54 14.62 5.86 -9.65
C LYS A 54 14.69 7.23 -10.32
N GLY A 55 15.89 7.79 -10.42
CA GLY A 55 16.11 9.08 -11.10
C GLY A 55 15.90 10.28 -10.19
N GLU A 56 15.47 11.41 -10.76
CA GLU A 56 15.17 12.64 -10.00
C GLU A 56 13.73 12.61 -9.51
N VAL A 57 13.55 12.44 -8.19
CA VAL A 57 12.23 12.32 -7.57
C VAL A 57 12.14 13.24 -6.36
N SER A 58 11.08 14.04 -6.24
CA SER A 58 10.73 14.77 -5.02
C SER A 58 9.41 14.30 -4.44
N ILE A 59 9.33 14.24 -3.11
CA ILE A 59 8.16 13.80 -2.36
C ILE A 59 7.86 14.82 -1.28
N GLY A 60 6.72 15.50 -1.37
CA GLY A 60 6.29 16.51 -0.39
C GLY A 60 5.87 15.92 0.95
N GLY A 61 5.90 16.75 2.00
CA GLY A 61 5.51 16.38 3.36
C GLY A 61 4.09 15.81 3.48
N GLY A 62 3.92 14.88 4.43
CA GLY A 62 2.66 14.18 4.70
C GLY A 62 2.21 13.19 3.63
N SER A 63 3.01 12.97 2.58
CA SER A 63 2.70 12.02 1.51
C SER A 63 3.09 10.60 1.88
N ASN A 64 2.44 9.62 1.26
CA ASN A 64 2.77 8.20 1.43
C ASN A 64 2.98 7.50 0.08
N LEU A 65 4.05 6.70 -0.01
CA LEU A 65 4.27 5.74 -1.07
C LEU A 65 4.08 4.35 -0.46
N GLN A 66 3.04 3.64 -0.89
CA GLN A 66 2.62 2.38 -0.28
C GLN A 66 3.27 1.15 -0.94
N ASP A 67 3.03 -0.02 -0.36
CA ASP A 67 3.76 -1.25 -0.66
C ASP A 67 3.91 -1.53 -2.16
N GLY A 68 5.16 -1.69 -2.61
CA GLY A 68 5.49 -1.97 -4.00
C GLY A 68 5.19 -0.84 -5.00
N ALA A 69 4.82 0.36 -4.56
CA ALA A 69 4.67 1.52 -5.43
C ALA A 69 6.01 1.88 -6.10
N ARG A 70 5.94 2.46 -7.30
CA ARG A 70 7.12 2.85 -8.07
C ARG A 70 7.02 4.29 -8.53
N VAL A 71 8.10 5.04 -8.36
CA VAL A 71 8.22 6.42 -8.84
C VAL A 71 9.50 6.57 -9.65
N GLU A 72 9.37 6.84 -10.96
CA GLU A 72 10.50 7.03 -11.86
C GLU A 72 10.56 8.47 -12.36
N GLY A 73 11.71 9.11 -12.17
CA GLY A 73 11.96 10.51 -12.44
C GLY A 73 12.23 10.84 -13.92
N PRO A 74 12.12 12.13 -14.30
CA PRO A 74 11.85 13.29 -13.43
C PRO A 74 10.39 13.31 -12.94
N ALA A 75 10.18 13.24 -11.63
CA ALA A 75 8.85 13.13 -11.04
C ALA A 75 8.73 13.95 -9.75
N GLU A 76 7.59 14.63 -9.61
CA GLU A 76 7.26 15.46 -8.46
C GLU A 76 5.98 14.93 -7.81
N ILE A 77 6.08 14.43 -6.59
CA ILE A 77 4.93 14.09 -5.75
C ILE A 77 4.72 15.24 -4.78
N GLY A 78 3.58 15.92 -4.87
CA GLY A 78 3.21 17.03 -3.99
C GLY A 78 3.07 16.63 -2.52
N SER A 79 2.60 17.56 -1.71
CA SER A 79 2.27 17.33 -0.30
C SER A 79 0.92 16.64 -0.15
N LEU A 80 0.79 15.83 0.90
CA LEU A 80 -0.46 15.12 1.22
C LEU A 80 -0.96 14.23 0.07
N VAL A 81 -0.05 13.62 -0.68
CA VAL A 81 -0.36 12.69 -1.78
C VAL A 81 -0.26 11.26 -1.30
N SER A 82 -1.24 10.44 -1.67
CA SER A 82 -1.19 8.99 -1.46
C SER A 82 -0.95 8.28 -2.79
N VAL A 83 0.23 7.65 -2.93
CA VAL A 83 0.55 6.75 -4.04
C VAL A 83 0.39 5.33 -3.51
N ALA A 84 -0.76 4.73 -3.82
CA ALA A 84 -1.22 3.50 -3.18
C ALA A 84 -0.49 2.23 -3.67
N HIS A 85 -0.80 1.09 -3.06
CA HIS A 85 -0.08 -0.17 -3.29
C HIS A 85 0.12 -0.48 -4.78
N ARG A 86 1.38 -0.65 -5.18
CA ARG A 86 1.80 -0.98 -6.55
C ARG A 86 1.40 0.05 -7.62
N ALA A 87 1.00 1.26 -7.25
CA ALA A 87 0.82 2.34 -8.20
C ALA A 87 2.16 2.77 -8.81
N GLU A 88 2.11 3.25 -10.04
CA GLU A 88 3.28 3.71 -10.79
C GLU A 88 3.13 5.17 -11.20
N VAL A 89 4.11 5.99 -10.87
CA VAL A 89 4.23 7.39 -11.32
C VAL A 89 5.54 7.56 -12.07
N ILE A 90 5.48 7.87 -13.37
CA ILE A 90 6.66 7.89 -14.25
C ILE A 90 6.72 9.22 -14.99
N ALA A 91 7.84 9.94 -14.91
CA ALA A 91 8.06 11.20 -15.62
C ALA A 91 6.86 12.17 -15.48
N SER A 92 6.32 12.34 -14.27
CA SER A 92 5.03 12.99 -14.03
C SER A 92 5.03 13.87 -12.78
N LYS A 93 4.15 14.86 -12.77
CA LYS A 93 3.87 15.70 -11.60
C LYS A 93 2.50 15.37 -11.03
N ILE A 94 2.44 15.07 -9.74
CA ILE A 94 1.20 14.83 -8.99
C ILE A 94 1.03 15.96 -7.99
N GLY A 95 -0.01 16.77 -8.18
CA GLY A 95 -0.32 17.91 -7.32
C GLY A 95 -0.82 17.49 -5.93
N ASP A 96 -0.76 18.42 -5.01
CA ASP A 96 -1.07 18.22 -3.60
C ASP A 96 -2.45 17.58 -3.36
N PHE A 97 -2.59 16.85 -2.26
CA PHE A 97 -3.87 16.27 -1.83
C PHE A 97 -4.53 15.35 -2.87
N SER A 98 -3.71 14.71 -3.70
CA SER A 98 -4.15 13.76 -4.72
C SER A 98 -4.02 12.31 -4.27
N PHE A 99 -4.78 11.41 -4.90
CA PHE A 99 -4.73 9.97 -4.67
C PHE A 99 -4.47 9.21 -5.97
N VAL A 100 -3.50 8.29 -5.95
CA VAL A 100 -3.18 7.37 -7.06
C VAL A 100 -3.44 5.95 -6.58
N GLY A 101 -4.52 5.33 -7.07
CA GLY A 101 -5.02 4.06 -6.54
C GLY A 101 -4.19 2.82 -6.87
N PHE A 102 -4.50 1.72 -6.18
CA PHE A 102 -3.86 0.41 -6.37
C PHE A 102 -3.66 0.03 -7.84
N ASN A 103 -2.45 -0.41 -8.21
CA ASN A 103 -2.08 -0.79 -9.58
C ASN A 103 -2.39 0.28 -10.66
N ALA A 104 -2.70 1.52 -10.30
CA ALA A 104 -2.88 2.60 -11.26
C ALA A 104 -1.51 3.04 -11.81
N ARG A 105 -1.51 3.57 -13.03
CA ARG A 105 -0.32 4.07 -13.69
C ARG A 105 -0.55 5.48 -14.22
N VAL A 106 0.32 6.41 -13.84
CA VAL A 106 0.38 7.78 -14.35
C VAL A 106 1.75 7.98 -14.98
N ALA A 107 1.79 8.31 -16.26
CA ALA A 107 3.06 8.57 -16.93
C ALA A 107 3.01 9.76 -17.88
N ASN A 108 4.14 10.46 -18.00
CA ASN A 108 4.30 11.62 -18.88
C ASN A 108 3.17 12.65 -18.70
N SER A 109 2.69 12.86 -17.48
CA SER A 109 1.45 13.58 -17.20
C SER A 109 1.61 14.61 -16.08
N VAL A 110 0.71 15.60 -16.09
CA VAL A 110 0.57 16.60 -15.02
C VAL A 110 -0.81 16.44 -14.39
N VAL A 111 -0.85 15.96 -13.17
CA VAL A 111 -2.08 15.84 -12.38
C VAL A 111 -2.14 17.05 -11.46
N LYS A 112 -3.10 17.96 -11.64
CA LYS A 112 -3.27 19.10 -10.71
C LYS A 112 -3.74 18.61 -9.34
N GLN A 113 -3.74 19.53 -8.37
CA GLN A 113 -4.09 19.23 -6.99
C GLN A 113 -5.50 18.63 -6.82
N GLY A 114 -5.69 17.90 -5.73
CA GLY A 114 -6.99 17.39 -5.31
C GLY A 114 -7.55 16.23 -6.12
N CYS A 115 -6.82 15.72 -7.13
CA CYS A 115 -7.32 14.67 -8.02
C CYS A 115 -7.47 13.31 -7.33
N PHE A 116 -8.35 12.47 -7.88
CA PHE A 116 -8.50 11.08 -7.46
C PHE A 116 -8.41 10.16 -8.67
N ILE A 117 -7.36 9.33 -8.70
CA ILE A 117 -7.11 8.36 -9.76
C ILE A 117 -7.45 6.97 -9.24
N GLY A 118 -8.52 6.39 -9.78
CA GLY A 118 -9.05 5.11 -9.34
C GLY A 118 -8.10 3.93 -9.56
N HIS A 119 -8.36 2.84 -8.84
CA HIS A 119 -7.59 1.59 -8.92
C HIS A 119 -7.47 1.09 -10.38
N GLY A 120 -6.28 0.69 -10.79
CA GLY A 120 -6.01 0.18 -12.14
C GLY A 120 -6.16 1.19 -13.28
N ALA A 121 -6.43 2.48 -12.99
CA ALA A 121 -6.51 3.52 -14.00
C ALA A 121 -5.17 3.72 -14.72
N ARG A 122 -5.21 4.19 -15.97
CA ARG A 122 -4.02 4.41 -16.81
C ARG A 122 -4.06 5.78 -17.46
N ILE A 123 -3.21 6.69 -16.98
CA ILE A 123 -3.08 8.06 -17.48
C ILE A 123 -1.72 8.21 -18.17
N GLU A 124 -1.73 8.68 -19.41
CA GLU A 124 -0.54 8.79 -20.25
C GLU A 124 -0.59 10.09 -21.07
N GLY A 125 0.40 10.97 -20.93
CA GLY A 125 0.49 12.18 -21.76
C GLY A 125 -0.60 13.22 -21.49
N MET A 126 -1.21 13.25 -20.30
CA MET A 126 -2.37 14.09 -20.00
C MET A 126 -2.08 15.20 -18.99
N VAL A 127 -2.86 16.27 -19.06
CA VAL A 127 -3.02 17.22 -17.96
C VAL A 127 -4.40 17.00 -17.35
N LEU A 128 -4.45 16.56 -16.08
CA LEU A 128 -5.71 16.46 -15.34
C LEU A 128 -5.96 17.76 -14.58
N GLU A 129 -7.16 18.31 -14.74
CA GLU A 129 -7.57 19.55 -14.08
C GLU A 129 -7.79 19.34 -12.57
N GLU A 130 -7.76 20.43 -11.80
CA GLU A 130 -7.92 20.38 -10.34
C GLU A 130 -9.19 19.63 -9.94
N GLY A 131 -9.07 18.73 -8.95
CA GLY A 131 -10.19 17.95 -8.46
C GLY A 131 -10.76 16.95 -9.46
N SER A 132 -10.03 16.57 -10.51
CA SER A 132 -10.49 15.54 -11.46
C SER A 132 -10.61 14.17 -10.81
N TYR A 133 -11.69 13.46 -11.13
CA TYR A 133 -11.87 12.04 -10.79
C TYR A 133 -11.67 11.15 -12.03
N VAL A 134 -10.82 10.13 -11.91
CA VAL A 134 -10.67 9.06 -12.89
C VAL A 134 -11.22 7.77 -12.28
N PRO A 135 -12.18 7.09 -12.93
CA PRO A 135 -12.79 5.90 -12.37
C PRO A 135 -11.83 4.70 -12.37
N PRO A 136 -12.08 3.65 -11.57
CA PRO A 136 -11.27 2.43 -11.61
C PRO A 136 -11.16 1.85 -13.04
N GLY A 137 -9.94 1.56 -13.47
CA GLY A 137 -9.63 1.10 -14.83
C GLY A 137 -9.77 2.18 -15.93
N GLY A 138 -10.13 3.41 -15.57
CA GLY A 138 -10.33 4.51 -16.52
C GLY A 138 -9.02 5.02 -17.13
N THR A 139 -9.12 5.64 -18.30
CA THR A 139 -7.98 6.24 -19.02
C THR A 139 -8.05 7.77 -19.14
N GLY A 140 -8.95 8.39 -18.38
CA GLY A 140 -9.18 9.84 -18.39
C GLY A 140 -10.25 10.25 -17.38
N PRO A 141 -10.45 11.56 -17.18
CA PRO A 141 -11.37 12.07 -16.17
C PRO A 141 -12.83 11.74 -16.53
N ALA A 142 -13.63 11.41 -15.52
CA ALA A 142 -15.06 11.11 -15.62
C ALA A 142 -15.87 11.85 -14.53
N GLY A 143 -15.48 13.08 -14.22
CA GLY A 143 -16.14 13.92 -13.22
C GLY A 143 -15.16 14.58 -12.26
N GLY A 144 -15.69 15.10 -11.16
CA GLY A 144 -14.92 15.68 -10.06
C GLY A 144 -14.89 14.77 -8.84
N VAL A 145 -13.94 15.04 -7.95
CA VAL A 145 -13.84 14.40 -6.64
C VAL A 145 -14.99 14.89 -5.74
N ASP A 146 -15.78 13.96 -5.22
CA ASP A 146 -16.87 14.25 -4.29
C ASP A 146 -16.41 14.24 -2.83
N GLU A 147 -17.34 14.49 -1.91
CA GLU A 147 -17.09 14.53 -0.47
C GLU A 147 -16.65 13.17 0.08
N ALA A 148 -17.21 12.07 -0.44
CA ALA A 148 -16.86 10.71 0.01
C ALA A 148 -15.43 10.33 -0.39
N LEU A 149 -15.01 10.66 -1.61
CA LEU A 149 -13.64 10.49 -2.07
C LEU A 149 -12.68 11.42 -1.32
N THR A 150 -13.12 12.63 -0.97
CA THR A 150 -12.32 13.56 -0.16
C THR A 150 -12.06 12.99 1.24
N ALA A 151 -13.10 12.56 1.95
CA ALA A 151 -12.98 11.95 3.28
C ALA A 151 -12.10 10.70 3.25
N PHE A 152 -12.24 9.87 2.21
CA PHE A 152 -11.37 8.70 2.04
C PHE A 152 -9.89 9.09 1.89
N LYS A 153 -9.56 10.16 1.14
CA LYS A 153 -8.17 10.63 1.04
C LYS A 153 -7.60 11.07 2.38
N GLU A 154 -8.40 11.80 3.17
CA GLU A 154 -8.01 12.26 4.51
C GLU A 154 -7.72 11.09 5.43
N GLU A 155 -8.61 10.08 5.47
CA GLU A 155 -8.42 8.88 6.29
C GLU A 155 -7.12 8.13 5.92
N VAL A 156 -6.84 7.96 4.62
CA VAL A 156 -5.59 7.31 4.17
C VAL A 156 -4.36 8.11 4.62
N LEU A 157 -4.39 9.44 4.56
CA LEU A 157 -3.29 10.30 5.00
C LEU A 157 -3.08 10.21 6.51
N GLU A 158 -4.15 10.28 7.30
CA GLU A 158 -4.08 10.20 8.76
C GLU A 158 -3.49 8.86 9.23
N VAL A 159 -3.98 7.76 8.68
CA VAL A 159 -3.47 6.41 8.99
C VAL A 159 -1.98 6.29 8.67
N ASN A 160 -1.56 6.73 7.49
CA ASN A 160 -0.16 6.56 7.06
C ASN A 160 0.80 7.50 7.82
N ALA A 161 0.36 8.70 8.20
CA ALA A 161 1.14 9.60 9.06
C ALA A 161 1.37 8.98 10.45
N GLU A 162 0.34 8.35 11.03
CA GLU A 162 0.48 7.64 12.31
C GLU A 162 1.37 6.41 12.21
N LEU A 163 1.26 5.64 11.11
CA LEU A 163 2.18 4.53 10.84
C LEU A 163 3.63 5.02 10.71
N ALA A 164 3.89 6.14 10.00
CA ALA A 164 5.23 6.68 9.88
C ALA A 164 5.86 6.96 11.25
N LEU A 165 5.13 7.65 12.14
CA LEU A 165 5.58 7.93 13.49
C LEU A 165 5.82 6.66 14.31
N GLY A 166 4.85 5.74 14.30
CA GLY A 166 4.96 4.50 15.04
C GLY A 166 6.13 3.63 14.58
N TYR A 167 6.46 3.65 13.29
CA TYR A 167 7.64 2.98 12.76
C TYR A 167 8.95 3.70 13.09
N VAL A 168 8.98 5.04 13.10
CA VAL A 168 10.16 5.80 13.61
C VAL A 168 10.48 5.39 15.04
N ASP A 169 9.47 5.28 15.90
CA ASP A 169 9.63 4.90 17.30
C ASP A 169 10.17 3.46 17.42
N ILE A 170 9.49 2.49 16.80
CA ILE A 170 9.85 1.07 16.95
C ILE A 170 11.25 0.77 16.40
N TYR A 171 11.67 1.43 15.31
CA TYR A 171 13.00 1.20 14.72
C TYR A 171 14.11 2.01 15.36
N SER A 172 13.79 3.12 16.04
CA SER A 172 14.71 3.77 16.95
C SER A 172 15.03 2.85 18.14
N ASP A 173 14.03 2.18 18.71
CA ASP A 173 14.20 1.24 19.83
C ASP A 173 14.95 -0.06 19.45
N LEU A 174 14.93 -0.43 18.16
CA LEU A 174 15.61 -1.63 17.65
C LEU A 174 17.05 -1.37 17.18
N ASP A 175 17.64 -0.21 17.49
CA ASP A 175 18.94 0.24 16.96
C ASP A 175 19.03 0.09 15.42
N GLY A 176 17.92 0.32 14.70
CA GLY A 176 17.84 0.16 13.25
C GLY A 176 17.88 -1.29 12.74
N LYS A 177 17.89 -2.31 13.61
CA LYS A 177 17.92 -3.74 13.22
C LYS A 177 16.54 -4.26 12.80
N ALA A 178 15.93 -3.58 11.84
CA ALA A 178 14.67 -3.98 11.27
C ALA A 178 14.82 -5.31 10.51
N GLY A 179 14.11 -6.35 10.96
CA GLY A 179 14.05 -7.62 10.25
C GLY A 179 12.95 -7.63 9.19
N MET A 180 13.06 -8.60 8.27
CA MET A 180 12.00 -8.96 7.31
C MET A 180 10.70 -9.40 8.01
N ILE A 181 10.78 -9.80 9.28
CA ILE A 181 9.63 -10.10 10.12
C ILE A 181 9.74 -9.20 11.35
N SER A 182 8.70 -8.40 11.62
CA SER A 182 8.73 -7.42 12.69
C SER A 182 7.38 -7.25 13.39
N PRO A 183 7.38 -6.73 14.64
CA PRO A 183 6.15 -6.28 15.26
C PRO A 183 5.47 -5.14 14.49
N SER A 184 4.16 -4.98 14.64
CA SER A 184 3.44 -3.75 14.26
C SER A 184 3.81 -2.59 15.18
N PRO A 185 3.77 -1.34 14.69
CA PRO A 185 3.94 -0.17 15.54
C PRO A 185 2.75 0.02 16.48
N LYS A 186 2.94 0.88 17.49
CA LYS A 186 1.82 1.41 18.29
C LYS A 186 1.11 2.49 17.51
N THR A 187 -0.21 2.50 17.58
CA THR A 187 -1.10 3.46 16.91
C THR A 187 -2.34 3.71 17.77
N SER A 188 -3.18 4.66 17.35
CA SER A 188 -4.45 5.02 17.99
C SER A 188 -5.48 3.89 17.94
N TRP A 189 -5.27 2.90 17.07
CA TRP A 189 -6.12 1.70 16.95
C TRP A 189 -5.49 0.42 17.51
N SER A 190 -4.19 0.42 17.80
CA SER A 190 -3.50 -0.70 18.44
C SER A 190 -2.42 -0.20 19.40
N ASP A 191 -2.69 -0.31 20.71
CA ASP A 191 -1.78 0.13 21.77
C ASP A 191 -0.67 -0.89 22.08
N ARG A 192 -0.76 -2.10 21.50
CA ARG A 192 0.16 -3.22 21.72
C ARG A 192 0.73 -3.73 20.40
N PRO A 193 2.05 -3.65 20.21
CA PRO A 193 2.72 -4.30 19.10
C PRO A 193 2.37 -5.80 19.05
N ALA A 194 2.00 -6.28 17.87
CA ALA A 194 1.81 -7.70 17.61
C ALA A 194 2.90 -8.20 16.69
N VAL A 195 3.33 -9.44 16.90
CA VAL A 195 4.30 -10.12 16.02
C VAL A 195 3.58 -11.21 15.22
N PRO A 196 4.01 -11.44 13.96
CA PRO A 196 3.45 -12.52 13.15
C PRO A 196 3.59 -13.88 13.83
N LYS A 197 2.56 -14.71 13.70
CA LYS A 197 2.52 -16.08 14.21
C LYS A 197 2.52 -17.07 13.05
N ALA A 198 3.39 -18.06 13.11
CA ALA A 198 3.49 -19.11 12.12
C ALA A 198 4.05 -20.39 12.72
N ASP A 199 3.51 -21.54 12.28
CA ASP A 199 4.08 -22.84 12.60
C ASP A 199 5.29 -23.14 11.69
N ARG A 200 5.11 -23.00 10.37
CA ARG A 200 6.16 -23.20 9.36
C ARG A 200 5.90 -22.34 8.12
N ILE A 201 6.78 -21.39 7.83
CA ILE A 201 6.75 -20.61 6.58
C ILE A 201 8.01 -20.89 5.75
N ALA A 202 7.83 -21.03 4.44
CA ALA A 202 8.91 -21.07 3.47
C ALA A 202 8.87 -19.77 2.65
N ILE A 203 9.98 -19.03 2.63
CA ILE A 203 10.10 -17.78 1.89
C ILE A 203 11.13 -18.00 0.78
N SER A 204 10.74 -17.82 -0.48
CA SER A 204 11.61 -18.06 -1.64
C SER A 204 12.48 -16.85 -2.03
N GLY A 205 12.38 -15.75 -1.28
CA GLY A 205 13.16 -14.51 -1.46
C GLY A 205 13.07 -13.56 -0.26
N ARG A 206 12.87 -12.27 -0.51
CA ARG A 206 12.60 -11.24 0.53
C ARG A 206 11.10 -11.10 0.73
N ALA A 207 10.57 -11.40 1.90
CA ALA A 207 9.16 -11.10 2.21
C ALA A 207 9.09 -10.30 3.51
N ARG A 208 8.32 -9.21 3.49
CA ARG A 208 8.11 -8.37 4.67
C ARG A 208 6.80 -8.76 5.35
N VAL A 209 6.87 -9.28 6.57
CA VAL A 209 5.70 -9.71 7.34
C VAL A 209 5.64 -8.91 8.65
N ILE A 210 4.54 -8.18 8.87
CA ILE A 210 4.42 -7.26 10.00
C ILE A 210 3.12 -7.46 10.76
N GLY A 211 3.17 -7.46 12.09
CA GLY A 211 1.98 -7.25 12.90
C GLY A 211 1.10 -8.48 13.13
N HIS A 212 -0.20 -8.24 13.18
CA HIS A 212 -1.27 -9.21 13.43
C HIS A 212 -1.52 -10.16 12.25
N VAL A 213 -0.50 -10.94 11.90
CA VAL A 213 -0.53 -11.95 10.84
C VAL A 213 -0.48 -13.34 11.47
N GLU A 214 -1.39 -14.23 11.10
CA GLU A 214 -1.39 -15.62 11.56
C GLU A 214 -1.43 -16.59 10.39
N PHE A 215 -0.39 -17.41 10.28
CA PHE A 215 -0.34 -18.55 9.36
C PHE A 215 -0.78 -19.81 10.11
N LYS A 216 -1.89 -20.42 9.67
CA LYS A 216 -2.50 -21.62 10.28
C LYS A 216 -1.81 -22.95 9.90
N GLY A 217 -0.69 -22.88 9.19
CA GLY A 217 0.05 -24.04 8.73
C GLY A 217 1.23 -23.65 7.85
N ARG A 218 1.52 -24.48 6.85
CA ARG A 218 2.56 -24.23 5.85
C ARG A 218 2.12 -23.14 4.90
N ALA A 219 2.98 -22.17 4.64
CA ALA A 219 2.80 -21.23 3.54
C ALA A 219 4.10 -21.05 2.77
N GLU A 220 3.97 -20.86 1.45
CA GLU A 220 5.06 -20.47 0.57
C GLU A 220 4.87 -19.02 0.16
N ILE A 221 5.89 -18.17 0.36
CA ILE A 221 5.82 -16.74 0.09
C ILE A 221 6.88 -16.36 -0.93
N GLY A 222 6.43 -15.80 -2.05
CA GLY A 222 7.26 -15.31 -3.14
C GLY A 222 8.07 -14.06 -2.78
N ASP A 223 9.09 -13.80 -3.59
CA ASP A 223 9.99 -12.67 -3.42
C ASP A 223 9.25 -11.33 -3.50
N ARG A 224 9.71 -10.36 -2.71
CA ARG A 224 9.19 -9.00 -2.57
C ARG A 224 7.73 -8.88 -2.16
N SER A 225 7.18 -9.86 -1.48
CA SER A 225 5.81 -9.81 -0.97
C SER A 225 5.73 -9.07 0.37
N SER A 226 4.71 -8.24 0.55
CA SER A 226 4.43 -7.51 1.80
C SER A 226 3.12 -8.02 2.41
N ILE A 227 3.16 -8.45 3.67
CA ILE A 227 2.01 -8.99 4.40
C ILE A 227 1.91 -8.27 5.73
N ARG A 228 0.91 -7.39 5.86
CA ARG A 228 0.86 -6.43 6.95
C ARG A 228 -0.49 -6.45 7.66
N GLY A 229 -0.43 -6.76 8.95
CA GLY A 229 -1.53 -6.62 9.91
C GLY A 229 -1.22 -5.54 10.94
N ASP A 230 -0.84 -4.35 10.51
CA ASP A 230 -0.50 -3.19 11.34
C ASP A 230 -1.60 -2.11 11.38
N GLU A 231 -2.49 -2.07 10.39
CA GLU A 231 -3.70 -1.24 10.39
C GLU A 231 -4.95 -2.06 10.75
N GLY A 232 -5.40 -2.91 9.82
CA GLY A 232 -6.53 -3.81 9.99
C GLY A 232 -6.11 -5.23 10.37
N PHE A 233 -6.90 -5.86 11.24
CA PHE A 233 -6.70 -7.22 11.71
C PHE A 233 -8.05 -7.85 12.13
N PRO A 234 -8.17 -9.19 12.14
CA PRO A 234 -7.13 -10.20 11.92
C PRO A 234 -6.72 -10.38 10.45
N LEU A 235 -5.47 -10.77 10.19
CA LEU A 235 -5.00 -11.25 8.89
C LEU A 235 -4.59 -12.72 9.04
N VAL A 236 -5.42 -13.64 8.53
CA VAL A 236 -5.25 -15.08 8.68
C VAL A 236 -5.01 -15.75 7.33
N ILE A 237 -3.95 -16.56 7.26
CA ILE A 237 -3.57 -17.32 6.06
C ILE A 237 -3.61 -18.82 6.38
N GLY A 238 -4.45 -19.57 5.64
CA GLY A 238 -4.66 -21.01 5.80
C GLY A 238 -3.47 -21.90 5.44
N ASP A 239 -3.54 -23.18 5.82
CA ASP A 239 -2.49 -24.17 5.52
C ASP A 239 -2.37 -24.42 4.01
N GLY A 240 -1.15 -24.59 3.53
CA GLY A 240 -0.84 -24.87 2.13
C GLY A 240 -1.01 -23.67 1.19
N ALA A 241 -1.16 -22.45 1.71
CA ALA A 241 -1.29 -21.26 0.88
C ALA A 241 0.02 -20.99 0.10
N ARG A 242 -0.11 -20.68 -1.19
CA ARG A 242 1.01 -20.28 -2.07
C ARG A 242 0.82 -18.85 -2.52
N ILE A 243 1.67 -17.96 -2.02
CA ILE A 243 1.66 -16.54 -2.29
C ILE A 243 2.77 -16.25 -3.30
N GLY A 244 2.41 -15.72 -4.47
CA GLY A 244 3.34 -15.34 -5.53
C GLY A 244 4.25 -14.18 -5.14
N SER A 245 5.09 -13.74 -6.07
CA SER A 245 6.03 -12.64 -5.85
C SER A 245 5.37 -11.27 -5.97
N GLY A 246 5.77 -10.31 -5.14
CA GLY A 246 5.26 -8.94 -5.16
C GLY A 246 3.79 -8.82 -4.75
N VAL A 247 3.25 -9.80 -4.03
CA VAL A 247 1.88 -9.76 -3.49
C VAL A 247 1.83 -8.83 -2.29
N VAL A 248 0.77 -8.04 -2.19
CA VAL A 248 0.52 -7.15 -1.06
C VAL A 248 -0.73 -7.62 -0.32
N PHE A 249 -0.60 -7.84 0.98
CA PHE A 249 -1.73 -7.96 1.89
C PHE A 249 -1.71 -6.82 2.89
N HIS A 250 -2.82 -6.10 2.98
CA HIS A 250 -3.03 -5.03 3.95
C HIS A 250 -4.52 -4.92 4.23
N SER A 251 -4.95 -4.39 5.38
CA SER A 251 -6.38 -4.33 5.70
C SER A 251 -6.73 -2.97 6.26
N LEU A 252 -7.92 -2.47 5.92
CA LEU A 252 -8.47 -1.24 6.50
C LEU A 252 -8.66 -1.42 8.01
N LYS A 253 -8.49 -0.34 8.76
CA LYS A 253 -8.80 -0.27 10.19
C LYS A 253 -10.17 -0.89 10.50
N GLY A 254 -10.21 -1.76 11.51
CA GLY A 254 -11.43 -2.48 11.92
C GLY A 254 -11.87 -3.64 11.02
N HIS A 255 -11.13 -3.94 9.94
CA HIS A 255 -11.41 -5.03 9.01
C HIS A 255 -10.27 -6.06 8.99
N GLY A 256 -10.55 -7.24 8.46
CA GLY A 256 -9.57 -8.33 8.37
C GLY A 256 -9.48 -8.99 7.00
N ILE A 257 -8.51 -9.88 6.85
CA ILE A 257 -8.37 -10.76 5.69
C ILE A 257 -8.39 -12.20 6.17
N GLU A 258 -9.23 -13.03 5.53
CA GLU A 258 -9.28 -14.47 5.75
C GLU A 258 -8.94 -15.18 4.44
N VAL A 259 -7.83 -15.92 4.43
CA VAL A 259 -7.45 -16.80 3.31
C VAL A 259 -7.58 -18.25 3.74
N GLY A 260 -8.38 -19.01 2.99
CA GLY A 260 -8.59 -20.43 3.18
C GLY A 260 -7.35 -21.29 2.92
N SER A 261 -7.52 -22.59 3.10
CA SER A 261 -6.46 -23.59 2.94
C SER A 261 -6.24 -23.92 1.47
N GLY A 262 -5.00 -24.18 1.07
CA GLY A 262 -4.63 -24.56 -0.30
C GLY A 262 -4.86 -23.46 -1.35
N VAL A 263 -5.06 -22.21 -0.93
CA VAL A 263 -5.24 -21.07 -1.84
C VAL A 263 -3.94 -20.76 -2.58
N THR A 264 -4.05 -20.41 -3.86
CA THR A 264 -2.92 -19.85 -4.63
C THR A 264 -3.22 -18.41 -4.99
N ILE A 265 -2.26 -17.51 -4.77
CA ILE A 265 -2.37 -16.09 -5.14
C ILE A 265 -1.24 -15.75 -6.11
N GLY A 266 -1.62 -15.33 -7.30
CA GLY A 266 -0.68 -14.98 -8.36
C GLY A 266 0.12 -13.72 -8.03
N ASP A 267 1.32 -13.66 -8.61
CA ASP A 267 2.24 -12.54 -8.49
C ASP A 267 1.54 -11.19 -8.67
N CYS A 268 2.05 -10.18 -7.97
CA CYS A 268 1.64 -8.80 -8.15
C CYS A 268 0.17 -8.51 -7.80
N THR A 269 -0.49 -9.40 -7.08
CA THR A 269 -1.86 -9.21 -6.59
C THR A 269 -1.88 -8.31 -5.35
N VAL A 270 -2.89 -7.44 -5.26
CA VAL A 270 -3.20 -6.66 -4.06
C VAL A 270 -4.43 -7.26 -3.40
N VAL A 271 -4.28 -7.70 -2.15
CA VAL A 271 -5.35 -8.16 -1.27
C VAL A 271 -5.54 -7.13 -0.17
N HIS A 272 -6.53 -6.26 -0.33
CA HIS A 272 -6.82 -5.18 0.61
C HIS A 272 -8.11 -5.45 1.38
N GLY A 273 -8.01 -5.73 2.68
CA GLY A 273 -9.14 -6.07 3.54
C GLY A 273 -10.23 -4.98 3.59
N PRO A 274 -11.51 -5.35 3.81
CA PRO A 274 -11.99 -6.71 4.13
C PRO A 274 -12.01 -7.65 2.91
N VAL A 275 -11.42 -8.84 3.06
CA VAL A 275 -11.41 -9.86 2.01
C VAL A 275 -11.55 -11.25 2.62
N LYS A 276 -12.40 -12.09 2.01
CA LYS A 276 -12.46 -13.53 2.31
C LYS A 276 -12.20 -14.35 1.06
N ILE A 277 -11.23 -15.26 1.11
CA ILE A 277 -10.90 -16.18 0.03
C ILE A 277 -11.12 -17.61 0.52
N GLY A 278 -12.02 -18.33 -0.13
CA GLY A 278 -12.40 -19.70 0.20
C GLY A 278 -11.30 -20.73 -0.08
N ASP A 279 -11.48 -21.93 0.45
CA ASP A 279 -10.51 -23.01 0.37
C ASP A 279 -10.26 -23.41 -1.10
N GLY A 280 -8.99 -23.65 -1.44
CA GLY A 280 -8.57 -24.10 -2.77
C GLY A 280 -8.83 -23.10 -3.90
N ALA A 281 -9.20 -21.85 -3.60
CA ALA A 281 -9.34 -20.82 -4.63
C ALA A 281 -8.00 -20.47 -5.28
N ALA A 282 -8.04 -20.07 -6.54
CA ALA A 282 -6.87 -19.66 -7.31
C ALA A 282 -7.07 -18.22 -7.81
N ILE A 283 -6.28 -17.29 -7.28
CA ILE A 283 -6.30 -15.89 -7.68
C ILE A 283 -5.20 -15.67 -8.72
N GLY A 284 -5.56 -15.17 -9.89
CA GLY A 284 -4.63 -14.84 -10.97
C GLY A 284 -3.64 -13.74 -10.62
N ARG A 285 -2.67 -13.52 -11.48
CA ARG A 285 -1.65 -12.47 -11.35
C ARG A 285 -2.25 -11.07 -11.48
N GLY A 286 -1.69 -10.10 -10.77
CA GLY A 286 -2.05 -8.69 -10.93
C GLY A 286 -3.50 -8.34 -10.57
N CYS A 287 -4.16 -9.18 -9.76
CA CYS A 287 -5.53 -8.91 -9.34
C CYS A 287 -5.58 -7.80 -8.28
N THR A 288 -6.75 -7.18 -8.13
CA THR A 288 -7.04 -6.27 -7.00
C THR A 288 -8.29 -6.77 -6.30
N LEU A 289 -8.14 -7.20 -5.05
CA LEU A 289 -9.21 -7.65 -4.18
C LEU A 289 -9.42 -6.58 -3.10
N LEU A 290 -10.61 -6.01 -3.04
CA LEU A 290 -10.99 -4.99 -2.07
C LEU A 290 -12.47 -5.14 -1.70
N LYS A 291 -12.78 -5.29 -0.40
CA LYS A 291 -14.16 -5.46 0.06
C LYS A 291 -14.87 -6.59 -0.69
N CYS A 292 -14.24 -7.76 -0.79
CA CYS A 292 -14.72 -8.85 -1.66
C CYS A 292 -14.66 -10.24 -1.04
N GLU A 293 -15.44 -11.15 -1.60
CA GLU A 293 -15.44 -12.58 -1.26
C GLU A 293 -15.10 -13.44 -2.48
N VAL A 294 -14.40 -14.56 -2.28
CA VAL A 294 -14.15 -15.57 -3.31
C VAL A 294 -14.55 -16.92 -2.74
N ASP A 295 -15.45 -17.64 -3.41
CA ASP A 295 -15.91 -18.96 -2.96
C ASP A 295 -14.82 -20.04 -3.10
N ASP A 296 -15.01 -21.14 -2.38
CA ASP A 296 -14.13 -22.31 -2.43
C ASP A 296 -13.94 -22.83 -3.87
N GLY A 297 -12.67 -23.07 -4.22
CA GLY A 297 -12.26 -23.62 -5.50
C GLY A 297 -12.57 -22.74 -6.70
N VAL A 298 -12.86 -21.44 -6.51
CA VAL A 298 -13.06 -20.50 -7.61
C VAL A 298 -11.72 -20.02 -8.15
N GLU A 299 -11.63 -19.97 -9.48
CA GLU A 299 -10.52 -19.36 -10.19
C GLU A 299 -10.88 -17.93 -10.61
N VAL A 300 -10.03 -16.97 -10.23
CA VAL A 300 -10.11 -15.56 -10.62
C VAL A 300 -9.02 -15.30 -11.65
N LYS A 301 -9.37 -14.77 -12.82
CA LYS A 301 -8.41 -14.55 -13.91
C LYS A 301 -7.45 -13.40 -13.62
N ASP A 302 -6.29 -13.45 -14.26
CA ASP A 302 -5.28 -12.39 -14.21
C ASP A 302 -5.88 -10.99 -14.48
N GLY A 303 -5.41 -10.00 -13.72
CA GLY A 303 -5.81 -8.59 -13.85
C GLY A 303 -7.24 -8.29 -13.39
N THR A 304 -7.96 -9.25 -12.80
CA THR A 304 -9.33 -9.02 -12.35
C THR A 304 -9.35 -8.06 -11.15
N MET A 305 -10.24 -7.07 -11.20
CA MET A 305 -10.57 -6.21 -10.05
C MET A 305 -11.88 -6.67 -9.41
N LEU A 306 -11.78 -7.23 -8.20
CA LEU A 306 -12.91 -7.58 -7.33
C LEU A 306 -13.04 -6.50 -6.26
N ILE A 307 -13.83 -5.48 -6.57
CA ILE A 307 -14.14 -4.38 -5.66
C ILE A 307 -15.62 -4.45 -5.31
N GLU A 308 -15.96 -4.67 -4.03
CA GLU A 308 -17.35 -4.79 -3.56
C GLU A 308 -18.14 -5.92 -4.24
N LYS A 309 -17.46 -7.04 -4.50
CA LYS A 309 -17.95 -8.16 -5.32
C LYS A 309 -17.71 -9.51 -4.64
N ARG A 310 -18.44 -10.52 -5.10
CA ARG A 310 -18.21 -11.91 -4.77
C ARG A 310 -17.95 -12.73 -6.03
N ALA A 311 -16.86 -13.48 -6.06
CA ALA A 311 -16.56 -14.43 -7.13
C ALA A 311 -17.07 -15.83 -6.75
N THR A 312 -17.96 -16.38 -7.58
CA THR A 312 -18.59 -17.69 -7.37
C THR A 312 -18.29 -18.61 -8.56
N LYS A 313 -18.60 -19.91 -8.42
CA LYS A 313 -18.51 -20.87 -9.55
C LYS A 313 -19.42 -20.51 -10.74
N ARG A 314 -20.44 -19.66 -10.51
CA ARG A 314 -21.37 -19.19 -11.55
C ARG A 314 -20.97 -17.85 -12.17
N GLY A 315 -19.90 -17.22 -11.68
CA GLY A 315 -19.44 -15.91 -12.11
C GLY A 315 -19.34 -14.91 -10.95
N ILE A 316 -19.06 -13.66 -11.30
CA ILE A 316 -18.86 -12.56 -10.35
C ILE A 316 -20.18 -11.81 -10.14
N ILE A 317 -20.57 -11.64 -8.89
CA ILE A 317 -21.78 -10.91 -8.48
C ILE A 317 -21.41 -9.72 -7.59
N ASN A 318 -22.28 -8.72 -7.49
CA ASN A 318 -22.09 -7.60 -6.56
C ASN A 318 -22.47 -8.06 -5.14
N LEU A 319 -21.72 -7.64 -4.12
CA LEU A 319 -22.10 -7.89 -2.72
C LEU A 319 -23.26 -7.00 -2.25
N ARG A 320 -23.63 -6.00 -3.04
CA ARG A 320 -24.73 -5.06 -2.78
C ARG A 320 -25.93 -5.31 -3.72
N GLN A 321 -26.47 -6.53 -3.71
CA GLN A 321 -27.80 -6.85 -4.25
C GLN A 321 -28.54 -7.80 -3.31
#